data_AF-A0A8G2HUX0-F1
#
_entry.id   AF-A0A8G2HUX0-F1
#
_cell.length_a   1.000
_cell.length_b   1.000
_cell.length_c   1.000
_cell.angle_alpha   90.00
_cell.angle_beta   90.00
_cell.angle_gamma   90.00
#
_symmetry.space_group_name_H-M   'P 1'
#
loop_
_entity.id
_entity.type
_entity.pdbx_description
1 polymer ?
#
loop_
_entity_poly.entity_id
_entity_poly.type
_entity_poly.pdbx_seq_one_letter_code
_entity_poly.pdbx_strand_id
1 'polypeptide(L)'
;MVEKIVICIVSLLAIAFGVLIVYCGNAMKAGRLRPNGLLGTRTEFTMKSENNWYIMQRKTARSTILLGYSMFLWVPVFCINHSALKSFFYFLC
;
A
#
# COMPACT_ATOMS: atom_id res chain seq x y z
N MET A 1 12.28 -24.56 -11.53
CA MET A 1 11.46 -23.66 -12.39
C MET A 1 10.26 -23.08 -11.65
N VAL A 2 9.47 -23.87 -10.92
CA VAL A 2 8.28 -23.41 -10.17
C VAL A 2 8.58 -22.23 -9.24
N GLU A 3 9.66 -22.29 -8.47
CA GLU A 3 10.05 -21.22 -7.53
C GLU A 3 10.29 -19.86 -8.22
N LYS A 4 10.92 -19.86 -9.40
CA LYS A 4 11.13 -18.65 -10.20
C LYS A 4 9.81 -18.08 -10.72
N ILE A 5 8.87 -18.95 -11.11
CA ILE A 5 7.52 -18.53 -11.53
C ILE A 5 6.77 -17.89 -10.36
N VAL A 6 6.84 -18.50 -9.17
CA VAL A 6 6.23 -17.95 -7.96
C VAL A 6 6.81 -16.59 -7.61
N ILE A 7 8.13 -16.43 -7.63
CA ILE A 7 8.78 -15.13 -7.38
C ILE A 7 8.35 -14.10 -8.41
N CYS A 8 8.30 -14.44 -9.70
CA CYS A 8 7.81 -13.53 -10.72
C CYS A 8 6.37 -13.07 -10.45
N ILE A 9 5.47 -13.98 -10.09
CA ILE A 9 4.07 -13.65 -9.78
C ILE A 9 3.99 -12.74 -8.55
N VAL A 10 4.67 -13.09 -7.46
CA VAL A 10 4.67 -12.30 -6.22
C VAL A 10 5.23 -10.90 -6.47
N SER A 11 6.32 -10.79 -7.23
CA SER A 11 6.92 -9.51 -7.60
C SER A 11 5.96 -8.65 -8.43
N LEU A 12 5.28 -9.24 -9.42
CA LEU A 12 4.28 -8.52 -10.23
C LEU A 12 3.11 -8.03 -9.37
N LEU A 13 2.62 -8.86 -8.46
CA LEU A 13 1.56 -8.48 -7.53
C LEU A 13 2.02 -7.35 -6.60
N ALA A 14 3.22 -7.43 -6.03
CA ALA A 14 3.77 -6.40 -5.16
C ALA A 14 3.90 -5.05 -5.89
N ILE A 15 4.38 -5.07 -7.15
CA ILE A 15 4.42 -3.87 -8.01
C ILE A 15 3.01 -3.32 -8.22
N ALA A 16 2.05 -4.17 -8.60
CA ALA A 16 0.67 -3.75 -8.86
C ALA A 16 0.01 -3.13 -7.62
N PHE A 17 0.17 -3.76 -6.45
CA PHE A 17 -0.31 -3.21 -5.18
C PHE A 17 0.41 -1.91 -4.80
N GLY A 18 1.72 -1.83 -4.99
CA GLY A 18 2.49 -0.59 -4.78
C GLY A 18 1.94 0.57 -5.61
N VAL A 19 1.70 0.35 -6.91
CA VAL A 19 1.08 1.34 -7.81
C VAL A 19 -0.32 1.74 -7.32
N LEU A 20 -1.17 0.77 -6.96
CA LEU A 20 -2.52 1.04 -6.47
C LEU A 20 -2.50 1.87 -5.17
N ILE A 21 -1.60 1.56 -4.24
CA ILE A 21 -1.44 2.28 -2.98
C ILE A 21 -0.97 3.72 -3.23
N VAL A 22 0.02 3.93 -4.11
CA VAL A 22 0.47 5.28 -4.50
C VAL A 22 -0.68 6.06 -5.13
N TYR A 23 -1.44 5.44 -6.03
CA TYR A 23 -2.62 6.05 -6.65
C TYR A 23 -3.66 6.45 -5.60
N CYS A 24 -3.97 5.58 -4.65
CA CYS A 24 -4.89 5.86 -3.55
C CYS A 24 -4.40 7.03 -2.69
N GLY A 25 -3.11 7.03 -2.31
CA GLY A 25 -2.51 8.11 -1.54
C GLY A 25 -2.56 9.47 -2.27
N ASN A 26 -2.39 9.48 -3.59
CA ASN A 26 -2.58 10.68 -4.41
C ASN A 26 -4.05 11.13 -4.46
N ALA A 27 -5.00 10.20 -4.57
CA ALA A 27 -6.42 10.51 -4.51
C ALA A 27 -6.84 11.06 -3.14
N MET A 28 -6.26 10.53 -2.05
CA MET A 28 -6.41 11.02 -0.68
C MET A 28 -5.87 12.46 -0.55
N LYS A 29 -4.65 12.72 -1.04
CA LYS A 29 -4.03 14.04 -1.04
C LYS A 29 -4.87 15.06 -1.80
N ALA A 30 -5.44 14.67 -2.93
CA ALA A 30 -6.27 15.50 -3.78
C ALA A 30 -7.72 15.64 -3.29
N GLY A 31 -8.11 15.00 -2.18
CA GLY A 31 -9.49 15.02 -1.68
C GLY A 31 -10.50 14.34 -2.61
N ARG A 32 -10.06 13.47 -3.52
CA ARG A 32 -10.93 12.76 -4.48
C ARG A 32 -11.46 11.44 -3.92
N LEU A 33 -10.88 10.95 -2.83
CA LEU A 33 -11.34 9.74 -2.17
C LEU A 33 -12.54 10.06 -1.28
N ARG A 34 -13.75 9.88 -1.80
CA ARG A 34 -15.00 10.05 -1.02
C ARG A 34 -15.14 8.97 0.06
N PRO A 35 -15.94 9.22 1.13
CA PRO A 35 -16.30 8.17 2.08
C PRO A 35 -16.83 6.93 1.37
N ASN A 36 -16.22 5.78 1.65
CA ASN A 36 -16.54 4.51 1.00
C ASN A 36 -16.19 3.32 1.93
N GLY A 37 -16.65 2.12 1.58
CA GLY A 37 -16.43 0.90 2.36
C GLY A 37 -15.11 0.16 2.10
N LEU A 38 -14.32 0.58 1.10
CA LEU A 38 -13.13 -0.14 0.63
C LEU A 38 -11.83 0.51 1.12
N LEU A 39 -11.60 1.78 0.75
CA LEU A 39 -10.33 2.48 0.89
C LEU A 39 -10.42 3.70 1.80
N GLY A 40 -9.31 4.00 2.48
CA GLY A 40 -9.14 5.18 3.32
C GLY A 40 -8.84 4.85 4.78
N THR A 41 -8.21 5.79 5.48
CA THR A 41 -7.99 5.71 6.92
C THR A 41 -9.32 5.87 7.64
N ARG A 42 -9.70 4.88 8.46
CA ARG A 42 -10.93 4.88 9.25
C ARG A 42 -10.58 4.94 10.72
N THR A 43 -11.03 6.00 11.38
CA THR A 43 -10.96 6.22 12.81
C THR A 43 -12.31 6.75 13.30
N GLU A 44 -12.54 6.74 14.61
CA GLU A 44 -13.74 7.38 15.17
C GLU A 44 -13.87 8.85 14.74
N PHE A 45 -12.75 9.55 14.56
CA PHE A 45 -12.75 10.93 14.05
C PHE A 45 -13.28 11.02 12.61
N THR A 46 -12.84 10.14 11.71
CA THR A 46 -13.26 10.17 10.30
C THR A 46 -14.72 9.79 10.10
N MET A 47 -15.26 8.93 10.96
CA MET A 47 -16.64 8.45 10.84
C MET A 47 -17.67 9.47 11.34
N LYS A 48 -17.25 10.51 12.06
CA LYS A 48 -18.15 11.56 12.58
C LYS A 48 -18.69 12.51 11.51
N SER A 49 -17.95 12.75 10.42
CA SER A 49 -18.40 13.61 9.32
C SER A 49 -17.55 13.42 8.06
N GLU A 50 -18.13 13.74 6.90
CA GLU A 50 -17.40 13.73 5.63
C GLU A 50 -16.24 14.74 5.59
N ASN A 51 -16.38 15.88 6.26
CA ASN A 51 -15.26 16.84 6.34
C ASN A 51 -14.07 16.24 7.13
N ASN A 52 -14.35 15.55 8.23
CA ASN A 52 -13.32 14.87 9.02
C ASN A 52 -12.65 13.74 8.23
N TRP A 53 -13.41 13.04 7.39
CA TRP A 53 -12.88 12.06 6.45
C TRP A 53 -11.79 12.69 5.56
N TYR A 54 -12.09 13.77 4.84
CA TYR A 54 -11.11 14.39 3.95
C TYR A 54 -9.90 14.98 4.70
N ILE A 55 -10.08 15.53 5.90
CA ILE A 55 -8.97 16.01 6.74
C ILE A 55 -8.02 14.86 7.06
N MET A 56 -8.55 13.72 7.53
CA MET A 56 -7.72 12.59 7.89
C MET A 56 -7.04 11.95 6.68
N GLN A 57 -7.76 11.80 5.56
CA GLN A 57 -7.16 11.24 4.34
C GLN A 57 -5.99 12.10 3.86
N ARG A 58 -6.11 13.44 3.90
CA ARG A 58 -4.98 14.33 3.55
C ARG A 58 -3.81 14.19 4.51
N LYS A 59 -4.07 13.99 5.82
CA LYS A 59 -3.01 13.77 6.83
C LYS A 59 -2.26 12.47 6.61
N THR A 60 -2.95 11.39 6.25
CA THR A 60 -2.33 10.07 6.05
C THR A 60 -1.84 9.82 4.63
N ALA A 61 -2.22 10.65 3.67
CA ALA A 61 -1.84 10.51 2.26
C ALA A 61 -0.34 10.32 2.04
N ARG A 62 0.52 11.11 2.71
CA ARG A 62 1.97 10.98 2.58
C ARG A 62 2.46 9.61 3.02
N SER A 63 1.99 9.12 4.16
CA SER A 63 2.35 7.79 4.68
C SER A 63 1.86 6.68 3.76
N THR A 64 0.64 6.81 3.21
CA THR A 64 0.11 5.87 2.20
C THR A 64 0.97 5.86 0.95
N ILE A 65 1.36 7.02 0.41
CA ILE A 65 2.25 7.11 -0.77
C ILE A 65 3.59 6.42 -0.48
N LEU A 66 4.19 6.69 0.69
CA LEU A 66 5.46 6.07 1.09
C LEU A 66 5.35 4.55 1.23
N LEU A 67 4.23 4.04 1.75
CA LEU A 67 3.95 2.60 1.80
C LEU A 67 3.86 2.00 0.40
N GLY A 68 3.24 2.70 -0.55
CA GLY A 68 3.20 2.23 -1.94
C GLY A 68 4.59 2.18 -2.56
N TYR A 69 5.44 3.19 -2.31
CA TYR A 69 6.81 3.18 -2.81
C TYR A 69 7.71 2.13 -2.16
N SER A 70 7.50 1.82 -0.88
CA SER A 70 8.31 0.81 -0.19
C SER A 70 8.16 -0.57 -0.85
N MET A 71 6.99 -0.88 -1.43
CA MET A 71 6.77 -2.14 -2.16
C MET A 71 7.75 -2.32 -3.33
N PHE A 72 8.15 -1.24 -4.03
CA PHE A 72 9.14 -1.34 -5.10
C PHE A 72 10.56 -1.60 -4.59
N LEU A 73 10.88 -1.18 -3.37
CA LEU A 73 12.19 -1.46 -2.75
C LEU A 73 12.33 -2.94 -2.39
N TRP A 74 11.23 -3.62 -2.06
CA TRP A 74 11.25 -5.03 -1.68
C TRP A 74 11.33 -5.99 -2.88
N VAL A 75 10.84 -5.59 -4.06
CA VAL A 75 10.85 -6.44 -5.25
C VAL A 75 12.26 -6.92 -5.65
N PRO A 76 13.28 -6.06 -5.76
CA PRO A 76 14.66 -6.51 -6.00
C PRO A 76 15.17 -7.45 -4.92
N VAL A 77 14.79 -7.22 -3.66
CA VAL A 77 15.18 -8.08 -2.53
C VAL A 77 14.59 -9.49 -2.69
N PHE A 78 13.33 -9.63 -3.11
CA PHE A 78 12.75 -10.95 -3.42
C PHE A 78 13.42 -11.64 -4.61
N CYS A 79 13.76 -10.88 -5.65
CA CYS A 79 14.38 -11.43 -6.85
C CYS A 79 15.82 -11.89 -6.61
N ILE A 80 16.55 -11.25 -5.69
CA ILE A 80 17.96 -11.57 -5.38
C ILE A 80 18.06 -12.59 -4.25
N ASN A 81 17.24 -12.46 -3.20
CA ASN A 81 17.26 -13.31 -2.01
C ASN A 81 16.00 -14.17 -1.91
N HIS A 82 16.09 -15.41 -2.40
CA HIS A 82 15.05 -16.42 -2.26
C HIS A 82 14.63 -16.69 -0.79
N SER A 83 15.51 -16.45 0.18
CA SER A 83 15.24 -16.55 1.62
C SER A 83 14.54 -15.32 2.24
N ALA A 84 14.50 -14.18 1.53
CA ALA A 84 13.90 -12.93 2.03
C ALA A 84 12.37 -12.97 2.11
N LEU A 85 11.73 -13.96 1.47
CA LEU A 85 10.31 -14.24 1.66
C LEU A 85 9.97 -14.41 3.15
N LYS A 86 10.83 -15.12 3.91
CA LYS A 86 10.62 -15.32 5.35
C LYS A 86 10.68 -14.01 6.14
N SER A 87 11.66 -13.16 5.86
CA SER A 87 11.83 -11.88 6.55
C SER A 87 10.70 -10.87 6.24
N PHE A 88 10.14 -10.90 5.02
CA PHE A 88 9.00 -10.06 4.68
C PHE A 88 7.74 -10.44 5.46
N PHE A 89 7.45 -11.74 5.60
CA PHE A 89 6.33 -12.20 6.43
C PHE A 89 6.50 -11.81 7.91
N TYR A 90 7.73 -11.78 8.43
CA TYR A 90 8.01 -11.29 9.79
C TYR A 90 7.84 -9.77 9.97
N PHE A 91 7.90 -8.98 8.90
CA PHE A 91 7.73 -7.52 8.98
C PHE A 91 6.25 -7.08 8.84
N LEU A 92 5.40 -7.96 8.32
CA LEU A 92 3.96 -7.74 8.13
C LEU A 92 3.09 -8.26 9.30
N CYS A 93 3.65 -9.10 10.17
CA CYS A 93 3.04 -9.56 11.42
C CYS A 93 3.58 -8.74 12.60
#